data_AF-B6A892-F1
#
_entry.id   AF-B6A892-F1
#
_cell.length_a   1.000
_cell.length_b   1.000
_cell.length_c   1.000
_cell.angle_alpha   90.00
_cell.angle_beta   90.00
_cell.angle_gamma   90.00
#
_symmetry.space_group_name_H-M   'P 1'
#
loop_
_entity.id
_entity.type
_entity.pdbx_description
1 polymer ?
#
loop_
_entity_poly.entity_id
_entity_poly.type
_entity_poly.pdbx_seq_one_letter_code
_entity_poly.pdbx_strand_id
1 'polypeptide(L)'
;LPTAFYFAIVAMSTVGFGDIVPATTHARMFTLSIIIMGITVFAASITAIVGPMISHNIQRIVKGRISHVIRKNHFIIVGTTPLALNVYQGLRDRGELVTLVVATGTTAELPKGADVVTGDPSSVATLKVAGADKAKYIITLCNSDAENVFTLLAAKEVAGPETKTISLVNESQNQPK
;
A
#
# COMPACT_ATOMS: atom_id res chain seq x y z
N LEU A 1 4.85 -23.42 43.49
CA LEU A 1 4.91 -23.01 42.07
C LEU A 1 3.75 -22.08 41.69
N PRO A 2 2.47 -22.45 41.88
CA PRO A 2 1.34 -21.59 41.51
C PRO A 2 1.29 -20.25 42.25
N THR A 3 1.57 -20.25 43.56
CA THR A 3 1.60 -19.04 44.41
C THR A 3 2.72 -18.06 44.06
N ALA A 4 3.90 -18.56 43.69
CA ALA A 4 5.01 -17.71 43.27
C ALA A 4 4.74 -17.05 41.90
N PHE A 5 4.15 -17.80 40.97
CA PHE A 5 3.73 -17.28 39.67
C PHE A 5 2.60 -16.24 39.81
N TYR A 6 1.61 -16.52 40.65
CA TYR A 6 0.54 -15.59 40.99
C TYR A 6 1.09 -14.28 41.58
N PHE A 7 1.97 -14.36 42.59
CA PHE A 7 2.61 -13.20 43.19
C PHE A 7 3.38 -12.36 42.16
N ALA A 8 4.15 -13.00 41.27
CA ALA A 8 4.91 -12.32 40.23
C ALA A 8 3.99 -11.55 39.26
N ILE A 9 2.88 -12.17 38.82
CA ILE A 9 1.92 -11.51 37.93
C ILE A 9 1.27 -10.30 38.63
N VAL A 10 0.75 -10.47 39.85
CA VAL A 10 0.05 -9.41 40.60
C VAL A 10 0.97 -8.22 40.89
N ALA A 11 2.24 -8.49 41.18
CA ALA A 11 3.24 -7.45 41.42
C ALA A 11 3.64 -6.73 40.12
N MET A 12 3.90 -7.47 39.04
CA MET A 12 4.33 -6.89 37.76
C MET A 12 3.19 -6.17 37.02
N SER A 13 1.95 -6.59 37.19
CA SER A 13 0.76 -5.94 36.62
C SER A 13 0.36 -4.67 37.38
N THR A 14 1.11 -4.29 38.43
CA THR A 14 0.84 -3.13 39.31
C THR A 14 -0.49 -3.20 40.07
N VAL A 15 -1.12 -4.39 40.15
CA VAL A 15 -2.39 -4.59 40.86
C VAL A 15 -2.18 -4.61 42.37
N GLY A 16 -1.20 -5.39 42.84
CA GLY A 16 -0.74 -5.36 44.24
C GLY A 16 -1.82 -5.66 45.28
N PHE A 17 -2.52 -6.80 45.18
CA PHE A 17 -3.57 -7.19 46.14
C PHE A 17 -3.10 -7.24 47.61
N GLY A 18 -1.80 -7.41 47.84
CA GLY A 18 -1.20 -7.40 49.19
C GLY A 18 -1.49 -8.65 50.01
N ASP A 19 -2.05 -9.68 49.38
CA ASP A 19 -2.34 -10.99 49.96
C ASP A 19 -1.07 -11.86 50.14
N ILE A 20 -0.08 -11.65 49.27
CA ILE A 20 1.28 -12.22 49.40
C ILE A 20 2.29 -11.08 49.42
N VAL A 21 3.10 -11.01 50.47
CA VAL A 21 4.11 -9.96 50.65
C VAL A 21 5.47 -10.52 51.11
N PRO A 22 6.59 -9.95 50.66
CA PRO A 22 7.92 -10.36 51.13
C PRO A 22 8.13 -9.94 52.59
N ALA A 23 8.24 -10.95 53.47
CA ALA A 23 8.40 -10.74 54.91
C ALA A 23 9.82 -10.33 55.32
N THR A 24 10.84 -10.80 54.60
CA THR A 24 12.26 -10.53 54.93
C THR A 24 12.85 -9.43 54.08
N THR A 25 13.86 -8.74 54.60
CA THR A 25 14.60 -7.69 53.87
C THR A 25 15.20 -8.21 52.57
N HIS A 26 15.77 -9.43 52.58
CA HIS A 26 16.34 -10.06 51.40
C HIS A 26 15.28 -10.36 50.32
N ALA A 27 14.10 -10.86 50.73
CA ALA A 27 12.99 -11.08 49.81
C ALA A 27 12.46 -9.77 49.22
N ARG A 28 12.43 -8.68 50.01
CA ARG A 28 12.03 -7.34 49.52
C ARG A 28 12.98 -6.83 48.45
N MET A 29 14.28 -6.92 48.68
CA MET A 29 15.30 -6.50 47.71
C MET A 29 15.21 -7.32 46.41
N PHE A 30 15.04 -8.63 46.52
CA PHE A 30 14.86 -9.51 45.37
C PHE A 30 13.59 -9.17 44.56
N THR A 31 12.45 -9.00 45.24
CA THR A 31 11.18 -8.62 44.61
C THR A 31 11.30 -7.28 43.88
N LEU A 32 11.96 -6.28 44.48
CA LEU A 32 12.21 -4.98 43.84
C LEU A 32 13.00 -5.13 42.54
N SER A 33 14.07 -5.93 42.54
CA SER A 33 14.87 -6.19 41.34
C SER A 33 14.05 -6.84 40.22
N ILE A 34 13.19 -7.81 40.55
CA ILE A 34 12.32 -8.48 39.57
C ILE A 34 11.29 -7.52 38.98
N ILE A 35 10.66 -6.68 39.80
CA ILE A 35 9.66 -5.71 39.33
C ILE A 35 10.28 -4.74 38.32
N ILE A 36 11.46 -4.17 38.63
CA ILE A 36 12.14 -3.23 37.74
C ILE A 36 12.51 -3.92 36.41
N MET A 37 13.12 -5.10 36.47
CA MET A 37 13.50 -5.85 35.27
C MET A 37 12.27 -6.21 34.42
N GLY A 38 11.22 -6.70 35.08
CA GLY A 38 9.97 -7.13 34.46
C GLY A 38 9.25 -6.01 33.72
N ILE A 39 9.14 -4.83 34.34
CA ILE A 39 8.54 -3.64 33.71
C ILE A 39 9.33 -3.22 32.46
N THR A 40 10.66 -3.22 32.55
CA THR A 40 11.53 -2.79 31.45
C THR A 40 11.41 -3.72 30.24
N VAL A 41 11.44 -5.04 30.46
CA VAL A 41 11.26 -6.05 29.41
C VAL A 41 9.86 -5.99 28.81
N PHE A 42 8.83 -5.82 29.64
CA PHE A 42 7.45 -5.72 29.19
C PHE A 42 7.21 -4.48 28.31
N ALA A 43 7.70 -3.30 28.74
CA ALA A 43 7.61 -2.07 27.97
C ALA A 43 8.32 -2.20 26.61
N ALA A 44 9.56 -2.71 26.59
CA ALA A 44 10.30 -2.94 25.35
C ALA A 44 9.58 -3.93 24.40
N SER A 45 8.98 -4.98 24.95
CA SER A 45 8.24 -5.98 24.18
C SER A 45 6.98 -5.40 23.53
N ILE A 46 6.23 -4.55 24.24
CA ILE A 46 5.09 -3.82 23.67
C ILE A 46 5.55 -2.95 22.50
N THR A 47 6.62 -2.17 22.66
CA THR A 47 7.12 -1.31 21.58
C THR A 47 7.56 -2.13 20.35
N ALA A 48 8.24 -3.26 20.57
CA ALA A 48 8.69 -4.14 19.50
C ALA A 48 7.56 -4.81 18.72
N ILE A 49 6.41 -5.08 19.37
CA ILE A 49 5.24 -5.72 18.73
C ILE A 49 4.32 -4.67 18.09
N VAL A 50 4.02 -3.61 18.81
CA VAL A 50 3.06 -2.58 18.40
C VAL A 50 3.63 -1.70 17.29
N GLY A 51 4.93 -1.37 17.33
CA GLY A 51 5.58 -0.54 16.31
C GLY A 51 5.41 -1.08 14.88
N PRO A 52 5.81 -2.33 14.60
CA PRO A 52 5.61 -2.95 13.28
C PRO A 52 4.14 -3.11 12.90
N MET A 53 3.26 -3.45 13.84
CA MET A 53 1.83 -3.65 13.58
C MET A 53 1.12 -2.35 13.17
N ILE A 54 1.47 -1.23 13.81
CA ILE A 54 0.99 0.10 13.44
C ILE A 54 1.57 0.51 12.08
N SER A 55 2.87 0.31 11.86
CA SER A 55 3.54 0.70 10.60
C SER A 55 2.96 -0.05 9.38
N HIS A 56 2.65 -1.34 9.53
CA HIS A 56 2.09 -2.16 8.46
C HIS A 56 0.66 -1.73 8.07
N ASN A 57 -0.14 -1.28 9.05
CA ASN A 57 -1.51 -0.83 8.80
C ASN A 57 -1.56 0.63 8.30
N ILE A 58 -0.71 1.51 8.82
CA ILE A 58 -0.64 2.91 8.39
C ILE A 58 -0.10 3.02 6.96
N GLN A 59 0.94 2.25 6.58
CA GLN A 59 1.42 2.25 5.20
C GLN A 59 0.35 1.81 4.20
N ARG A 60 -0.53 0.88 4.56
CA ARG A 60 -1.67 0.45 3.72
C ARG A 60 -2.77 1.49 3.62
N ILE A 61 -3.09 2.18 4.72
CA ILE A 61 -4.19 3.17 4.77
C ILE A 61 -3.77 4.52 4.14
N VAL A 62 -2.54 4.97 4.39
CA VAL A 62 -2.01 6.25 3.91
C VAL A 62 -1.75 6.21 2.40
N LYS A 63 -1.23 5.09 1.86
CA LYS A 63 -1.03 4.94 0.40
C LYS A 63 -2.32 4.79 -0.42
N GLY A 64 -3.45 4.48 0.22
CA GLY A 64 -4.75 4.33 -0.45
C GLY A 64 -5.59 5.61 -0.51
N ARG A 65 -5.51 6.47 0.53
CA ARG A 65 -6.35 7.68 0.62
C ARG A 65 -5.70 8.95 0.06
N ILE A 66 -4.37 9.02 -0.02
CA ILE A 66 -3.67 10.22 -0.55
C ILE A 66 -3.67 10.27 -2.09
N SER A 67 -3.90 9.14 -2.78
CA SER A 67 -3.81 9.08 -4.25
C SER A 67 -4.85 9.95 -4.98
N HIS A 68 -5.93 10.35 -4.31
CA HIS A 68 -6.96 11.17 -4.95
C HIS A 68 -6.60 12.65 -5.09
N VAL A 69 -5.65 13.16 -4.31
CA VAL A 69 -5.54 14.63 -4.13
C VAL A 69 -4.53 15.28 -5.08
N ILE A 70 -3.52 14.57 -5.60
CA ILE A 70 -2.64 15.13 -6.64
C ILE A 70 -2.10 14.00 -7.55
N ARG A 71 -2.74 13.79 -8.71
CA ARG A 71 -2.23 12.95 -9.81
C ARG A 71 -1.05 13.65 -10.52
N LYS A 72 0.11 13.67 -9.86
CA LYS A 72 1.38 14.18 -10.40
C LYS A 72 2.47 13.12 -10.22
N ASN A 73 3.36 13.00 -11.20
CA ASN A 73 4.50 12.08 -11.17
C ASN A 73 4.09 10.63 -10.84
N HIS A 74 2.97 10.18 -11.43
CA HIS A 74 2.39 8.85 -11.27
C HIS A 74 2.41 8.08 -12.59
N PHE A 75 2.11 6.79 -12.52
CA PHE A 75 1.92 5.92 -13.66
C PHE A 75 0.43 5.85 -14.01
N ILE A 76 0.13 5.92 -15.30
CA ILE A 76 -1.20 5.59 -15.83
C ILE A 76 -1.08 4.28 -16.57
N ILE A 77 -1.90 3.30 -16.20
CA ILE A 77 -2.04 2.05 -16.94
C ILE A 77 -3.44 2.04 -17.56
N VAL A 78 -3.50 1.84 -18.86
CA VAL A 78 -4.73 1.80 -19.62
C VAL A 78 -5.04 0.35 -19.99
N GLY A 79 -6.25 -0.11 -19.65
CA GLY A 79 -6.71 -1.47 -19.87
C GLY A 79 -6.72 -2.33 -18.61
N THR A 80 -7.44 -3.45 -18.69
CA THR A 80 -7.66 -4.40 -17.58
C THR A 80 -7.18 -5.81 -17.91
N THR A 81 -6.26 -5.93 -18.86
CA THR A 81 -5.69 -7.23 -19.25
C THR A 81 -4.89 -7.85 -18.10
N PRO A 82 -4.69 -9.19 -18.08
CA PRO A 82 -3.83 -9.81 -17.08
C PRO A 82 -2.43 -9.19 -17.01
N LEU A 83 -1.88 -8.78 -18.16
CA LEU A 83 -0.62 -8.05 -18.21
C LEU A 83 -0.73 -6.68 -17.53
N ALA A 84 -1.78 -5.91 -17.82
CA ALA A 84 -2.03 -4.62 -17.18
C ALA A 84 -2.11 -4.74 -15.65
N LEU A 85 -2.82 -5.75 -15.15
CA LEU A 85 -2.97 -6.00 -13.72
C LEU A 85 -1.65 -6.46 -13.07
N ASN A 86 -0.84 -7.26 -13.76
CA ASN A 86 0.48 -7.66 -13.27
C ASN A 86 1.45 -6.48 -13.23
N VAL A 87 1.45 -5.61 -14.25
CA VAL A 87 2.26 -4.39 -14.26
C VAL A 87 1.81 -3.43 -13.15
N TYR A 88 0.49 -3.30 -12.95
CA TYR A 88 -0.07 -2.53 -11.84
C TYR A 88 0.47 -3.02 -10.49
N GLN A 89 0.36 -4.32 -10.21
CA GLN A 89 0.84 -4.91 -8.96
C GLN A 89 2.36 -4.69 -8.78
N GLY A 90 3.16 -4.99 -9.80
CA GLY A 90 4.61 -4.83 -9.75
C GLY A 90 5.08 -3.39 -9.51
N LEU A 91 4.34 -2.38 -10.00
CA LEU A 91 4.62 -0.97 -9.71
C LEU A 91 4.18 -0.57 -8.28
N ARG A 92 3.02 -1.04 -7.84
CA ARG A 92 2.52 -0.78 -6.48
C ARG A 92 3.41 -1.39 -5.40
N ASP A 93 3.96 -2.58 -5.64
CA ASP A 93 4.90 -3.25 -4.72
C ASP A 93 6.20 -2.46 -4.56
N ARG A 94 6.64 -1.75 -5.60
CA ARG A 94 7.77 -0.81 -5.56
C ARG A 94 7.43 0.54 -4.91
N GLY A 95 6.17 0.74 -4.51
CA GLY A 95 5.69 1.95 -3.87
C GLY A 95 5.28 3.07 -4.83
N GLU A 96 5.17 2.80 -6.12
CA GLU A 96 4.76 3.81 -7.11
C GLU A 96 3.25 4.12 -7.00
N LEU A 97 2.88 5.34 -7.40
CA LEU A 97 1.48 5.75 -7.56
C LEU A 97 0.99 5.33 -8.94
N VAL A 98 -0.12 4.60 -9.00
CA VAL A 98 -0.64 4.05 -10.25
C VAL A 98 -2.15 4.30 -10.34
N THR A 99 -2.58 4.93 -11.42
CA THR A 99 -3.98 5.13 -11.78
C THR A 99 -4.33 4.19 -12.93
N LEU A 100 -5.41 3.41 -12.77
CA LEU A 100 -5.95 2.55 -13.82
C LEU A 100 -7.02 3.31 -14.63
N VAL A 101 -6.91 3.30 -15.95
CA VAL A 101 -7.98 3.77 -16.85
C VAL A 101 -8.68 2.56 -17.43
N VAL A 102 -9.99 2.47 -17.18
CA VAL A 102 -10.81 1.30 -17.51
C VAL A 102 -12.02 1.71 -18.33
N ALA A 103 -12.34 0.91 -19.35
CA ALA A 103 -13.53 1.14 -20.17
C ALA A 103 -14.81 1.04 -19.33
N THR A 104 -15.80 1.88 -19.66
CA THR A 104 -17.13 1.83 -19.05
C THR A 104 -17.75 0.44 -19.26
N GLY A 105 -18.25 -0.18 -18.19
CA GLY A 105 -18.87 -1.51 -18.26
C GLY A 105 -17.89 -2.68 -18.26
N THR A 106 -16.61 -2.46 -17.95
CA THR A 106 -15.65 -3.56 -17.77
C THR A 106 -16.14 -4.55 -16.70
N THR A 107 -16.01 -5.84 -16.98
CA THR A 107 -16.33 -6.94 -16.05
C THR A 107 -15.10 -7.45 -15.30
N ALA A 108 -13.93 -6.87 -15.56
CA ALA A 108 -12.67 -7.30 -14.95
C ALA A 108 -12.66 -7.01 -13.44
N GLU A 109 -12.14 -7.94 -12.65
CA GLU A 109 -11.91 -7.72 -11.23
C GLU A 109 -10.73 -6.77 -11.02
N LEU A 110 -11.01 -5.62 -10.40
CA LEU A 110 -10.00 -4.61 -10.12
C LEU A 110 -9.41 -4.79 -8.72
N PRO A 111 -8.11 -4.47 -8.52
CA PRO A 111 -7.48 -4.52 -7.20
C PRO A 111 -8.21 -3.63 -6.18
N LYS A 112 -8.45 -4.15 -4.98
CA LYS A 112 -9.14 -3.41 -3.91
C LYS A 112 -8.34 -2.17 -3.51
N GLY A 113 -8.98 -1.00 -3.57
CA GLY A 113 -8.36 0.29 -3.22
C GLY A 113 -7.46 0.88 -4.31
N ALA A 114 -7.57 0.40 -5.55
CA ALA A 114 -6.93 1.05 -6.69
C ALA A 114 -7.53 2.43 -6.99
N ASP A 115 -6.69 3.37 -7.42
CA ASP A 115 -7.15 4.62 -8.05
C ASP A 115 -7.58 4.29 -9.48
N VAL A 116 -8.87 4.46 -9.78
CA VAL A 116 -9.48 4.04 -11.05
C VAL A 116 -10.22 5.22 -11.65
N VAL A 117 -9.98 5.43 -12.95
CA VAL A 117 -10.76 6.32 -13.80
C VAL A 117 -11.52 5.48 -14.81
N THR A 118 -12.85 5.53 -14.72
CA THR A 118 -13.74 4.83 -15.66
C THR A 118 -14.12 5.77 -16.80
N GLY A 119 -13.94 5.31 -18.03
CA GLY A 119 -14.31 6.06 -19.23
C GLY A 119 -13.68 5.46 -20.48
N ASP A 120 -13.90 6.07 -21.64
CA ASP A 120 -13.30 5.63 -22.90
C ASP A 120 -11.77 5.87 -22.88
N PRO A 121 -10.95 4.81 -22.98
CA PRO A 121 -9.50 4.92 -23.07
C PRO A 121 -8.98 5.79 -24.22
N SER A 122 -9.73 5.89 -25.31
CA SER A 122 -9.37 6.69 -26.48
C SER A 122 -9.77 8.16 -26.36
N SER A 123 -10.45 8.54 -25.26
CA SER A 123 -10.90 9.91 -25.02
C SER A 123 -9.85 10.73 -24.28
N VAL A 124 -9.45 11.84 -24.91
CA VAL A 124 -8.65 12.92 -24.32
C VAL A 124 -9.23 13.40 -22.97
N ALA A 125 -10.56 13.49 -22.87
CA ALA A 125 -11.23 13.93 -21.64
C ALA A 125 -11.00 12.94 -20.48
N THR A 126 -11.12 11.64 -20.75
CA THR A 126 -10.87 10.59 -19.76
C THR A 126 -9.41 10.58 -19.32
N LEU A 127 -8.46 10.73 -20.25
CA LEU A 127 -7.03 10.80 -19.93
C LEU A 127 -6.66 12.06 -19.14
N LYS A 128 -7.30 13.19 -19.40
CA LYS A 128 -7.15 14.41 -18.58
C LYS A 128 -7.63 14.20 -17.14
N VAL A 129 -8.77 13.54 -16.94
CA VAL A 129 -9.26 13.19 -15.60
C VAL A 129 -8.27 12.26 -14.88
N ALA A 130 -7.62 11.35 -15.62
CA ALA A 130 -6.55 10.49 -15.11
C ALA A 130 -5.21 11.21 -14.83
N GLY A 131 -5.12 12.51 -15.14
CA GLY A 131 -3.91 13.32 -14.92
C GLY A 131 -2.79 13.03 -15.91
N ALA A 132 -3.12 12.66 -17.15
CA ALA A 132 -2.13 12.35 -18.19
C ALA A 132 -1.16 13.51 -18.50
N ASP A 133 -1.58 14.76 -18.25
CA ASP A 133 -0.75 15.97 -18.42
C ASP A 133 0.44 16.04 -17.46
N LYS A 134 0.35 15.34 -16.32
CA LYS A 134 1.35 15.36 -15.24
C LYS A 134 1.87 13.98 -14.87
N ALA A 135 1.51 12.97 -15.67
CA ALA A 135 1.96 11.60 -15.47
C ALA A 135 3.45 11.45 -15.82
N LYS A 136 4.13 10.56 -15.10
CA LYS A 136 5.50 10.14 -15.41
C LYS A 136 5.51 9.21 -16.63
N TYR A 137 4.57 8.26 -16.64
CA TYR A 137 4.37 7.29 -17.71
C TYR A 137 2.89 7.06 -17.99
N ILE A 138 2.56 6.87 -19.26
CA ILE A 138 1.27 6.34 -19.72
C ILE A 138 1.55 5.03 -20.46
N ILE A 139 0.98 3.93 -19.98
CA ILE A 139 1.21 2.58 -20.50
C ILE A 139 -0.10 2.01 -21.03
N THR A 140 -0.17 1.74 -22.33
CA THR A 140 -1.36 1.17 -22.98
C THR A 140 -1.21 -0.34 -23.14
N LEU A 141 -2.03 -1.09 -22.41
CA LEU A 141 -1.95 -2.55 -22.30
C LEU A 141 -3.32 -3.18 -22.60
N CYS A 142 -4.02 -2.65 -23.61
CA CYS A 142 -5.33 -3.15 -24.06
C CYS A 142 -5.19 -4.42 -24.90
N ASN A 143 -6.32 -5.10 -25.13
CA ASN A 143 -6.37 -6.41 -25.81
C ASN A 143 -6.13 -6.34 -27.33
N SER A 144 -6.23 -5.16 -27.93
CA SER A 144 -6.09 -4.97 -29.38
C SER A 144 -5.14 -3.83 -29.73
N ASP A 145 -4.45 -3.95 -30.87
CA ASP A 145 -3.55 -2.92 -31.36
C ASP A 145 -4.30 -1.67 -31.81
N ALA A 146 -5.51 -1.83 -32.34
CA ALA A 146 -6.37 -0.71 -32.67
C ALA A 146 -6.64 0.16 -31.42
N GLU A 147 -7.10 -0.43 -30.31
CA GLU A 147 -7.28 0.32 -29.05
C GLU A 147 -5.98 0.94 -28.56
N ASN A 148 -4.89 0.17 -28.54
CA ASN A 148 -3.60 0.66 -28.07
C ASN A 148 -3.12 1.87 -28.88
N VAL A 149 -3.28 1.85 -30.21
CA VAL A 149 -2.93 2.97 -31.09
C VAL A 149 -3.84 4.17 -30.84
N PHE A 150 -5.17 3.99 -30.79
CA PHE A 150 -6.09 5.11 -30.55
C PHE A 150 -5.86 5.77 -29.19
N THR A 151 -5.69 4.96 -28.14
CA THR A 151 -5.34 5.47 -26.81
C THR A 151 -3.98 6.15 -26.81
N LEU A 152 -2.97 5.61 -27.52
CA LEU A 152 -1.66 6.24 -27.60
C LEU A 152 -1.70 7.61 -28.29
N LEU A 153 -2.51 7.76 -29.34
CA LEU A 153 -2.71 9.04 -30.02
C LEU A 153 -3.39 10.06 -29.10
N ALA A 154 -4.47 9.67 -28.42
CA ALA A 154 -5.13 10.52 -27.43
C ALA A 154 -4.20 10.88 -26.26
N ALA A 155 -3.37 9.93 -25.82
CA ALA A 155 -2.37 10.15 -24.78
C ALA A 155 -1.32 11.16 -25.24
N LYS A 156 -0.84 11.08 -26.48
CA LYS A 156 0.11 12.07 -27.04
C LYS A 156 -0.46 13.48 -27.11
N GLU A 157 -1.76 13.63 -27.32
CA GLU A 157 -2.43 14.93 -27.33
C GLU A 157 -2.48 15.59 -25.95
N VAL A 158 -2.60 14.79 -24.88
CA VAL A 158 -2.73 15.28 -23.49
C VAL A 158 -1.41 15.29 -22.73
N ALA A 159 -0.47 14.42 -23.12
CA ALA A 159 0.79 14.19 -22.41
C ALA A 159 1.58 15.48 -22.20
N GLY A 160 2.09 15.64 -20.97
CA GLY A 160 3.05 16.70 -20.66
C GLY A 160 4.40 16.46 -21.36
N PRO A 161 5.27 17.48 -21.40
CA PRO A 161 6.59 17.38 -22.05
C PRO A 161 7.49 16.28 -21.46
N GLU A 162 7.34 16.00 -20.16
CA GLU A 162 8.11 14.99 -19.43
C GLU A 162 7.42 13.61 -19.40
N THR A 163 6.20 13.51 -19.93
CA THR A 163 5.40 12.29 -19.87
C THR A 163 5.85 11.31 -20.96
N LYS A 164 6.26 10.11 -20.56
CA LYS A 164 6.66 9.06 -21.49
C LYS A 164 5.49 8.13 -21.79
N THR A 165 5.31 7.75 -23.05
CA THR A 165 4.27 6.81 -23.47
C THR A 165 4.90 5.46 -23.86
N ILE A 166 4.27 4.38 -23.41
CA ILE A 166 4.65 2.99 -23.73
C ILE A 166 3.38 2.28 -24.20
N SER A 167 3.46 1.54 -25.30
CA SER A 167 2.33 0.78 -25.82
C SER A 167 2.69 -0.66 -26.05
N LEU A 168 1.79 -1.56 -25.68
CA LEU A 168 1.83 -2.95 -26.11
C LEU A 168 1.50 -3.02 -27.59
N VAL A 169 2.24 -3.87 -28.31
CA VAL A 169 1.93 -4.31 -29.67
C VAL A 169 1.68 -5.81 -29.58
N ASN A 170 0.44 -6.21 -29.80
CA ASN A 170 -0.04 -7.59 -29.69
C ASN A 170 0.34 -8.40 -30.93
N GLU A 171 0.27 -7.79 -32.12
CA GLU A 171 0.62 -8.47 -33.37
C GLU A 171 1.98 -8.02 -33.91
N SER A 172 2.85 -8.97 -34.24
CA SER A 172 4.20 -8.70 -34.74
C SER A 172 4.24 -7.85 -36.02
N GLN A 173 3.19 -7.93 -36.85
CA GLN A 173 3.04 -7.12 -38.06
C GLN A 173 2.82 -5.63 -37.80
N ASN A 174 2.38 -5.26 -36.59
CA ASN A 174 2.10 -3.89 -36.19
C ASN A 174 3.29 -3.22 -35.46
N GLN A 175 4.44 -3.89 -35.37
CA GLN A 175 5.66 -3.25 -34.89
C GLN A 175 6.21 -2.31 -35.96
N PRO A 176 6.47 -1.02 -35.63
CA PRO A 176 7.20 -0.15 -36.55
C PRO A 176 8.58 -0.77 -36.81
N LYS A 177 8.93 -0.91 -38.09
CA LYS A 177 10.27 -1.34 -38.53
C LYS A 177 11.31 -0.28 -38.23
#